data_AF-A0A4S4CVT4-F1
#
_entry.id   AF-A0A4S4CVT4-F1
#
_cell.length_a   1.000
_cell.length_b   1.000
_cell.length_c   1.000
_cell.angle_alpha   90.00
_cell.angle_beta   90.00
_cell.angle_gamma   90.00
#
_symmetry.space_group_name_H-M   'P 1'
#
loop_
_entity.id
_entity.type
_entity.pdbx_description
1 polymer ?
#
loop_
_entity_poly.entity_id
_entity_poly.type
_entity_poly.pdbx_seq_one_letter_code
_entity_poly.pdbx_strand_id
1 'polypeptide(L)'
;MHHHTMTLKSPIKCNGLSPSPIALPNPRLIHAIFPTVSSKKSSWIFNRKGIEVSVPKHPPNSLCFNHNSSDGERLRNLGVKDIDVATLGNLCVDVVLNVPNLPPDSFEERKAYMDLLSKSPPDKKFWEAGGNCNMAIAAARLGLRCTAIGHVGDEIYGRFLVDVLHNEGIGTVGMSEDNDVDIESSGASYETLLCWVLVDPLQRHGFCSRADFSMEPAFSWMSKLSSEVKMAIKKSKILFCNGYGFDELAPGLISSAIKYAVEVGTSIFFDPGPRGKSLSTGTPEEQKAFGEFLRMSDVLLLTLEEAESLTGIGNPVLAGQELLRKGIRTKCVIVKMGATGSILITMSTISCAPAFKVNVVDTVGCGDSFVAAIAFGFIHNLPMVYTLTIANAVGAATAMGCGAGRNVATLKRVTELMKAANLNEDDKFWNEIIDENLDTQEITFLSKMAVNGSNNRLNRVSLQKVVSEMLRKFESAGVTGVSPS
;
A
#
# COMPACT_ATOMS: atom_id res chain seq x y z
N MET A 1 15.38 4.48 -32.98
CA MET A 1 15.03 4.01 -34.34
C MET A 1 13.65 3.37 -34.27
N HIS A 2 12.76 3.82 -35.15
CA HIS A 2 11.35 3.45 -35.37
C HIS A 2 10.40 3.40 -34.16
N HIS A 3 9.84 4.58 -33.84
CA HIS A 3 8.56 4.72 -33.14
C HIS A 3 7.40 4.48 -34.12
N HIS A 4 6.51 3.54 -33.79
CA HIS A 4 5.19 3.45 -34.43
C HIS A 4 4.16 4.15 -33.56
N THR A 5 3.80 5.37 -33.98
CA THR A 5 2.72 6.18 -33.41
C THR A 5 1.41 5.82 -34.13
N MET A 6 0.45 5.22 -33.43
CA MET A 6 -0.93 5.11 -33.97
C MET A 6 -1.66 6.41 -33.72
N THR A 7 -1.99 7.12 -34.80
CA THR A 7 -2.81 8.35 -34.78
C THR A 7 -4.27 7.98 -35.08
N LEU A 8 -5.18 8.24 -34.14
CA LEU A 8 -6.63 8.19 -34.37
C LEU A 8 -7.05 9.46 -35.13
N LYS A 9 -7.57 9.32 -36.35
CA LYS A 9 -8.19 10.41 -37.12
C LYS A 9 -9.71 10.45 -36.89
N SER A 10 -10.25 11.65 -36.73
CA SER A 10 -11.69 11.96 -36.64
C SER A 10 -12.39 11.91 -38.02
N PRO A 11 -13.74 11.82 -38.06
CA PRO A 11 -14.44 11.16 -39.16
C PRO A 11 -14.86 12.10 -40.30
N ILE A 12 -14.81 11.57 -41.52
CA ILE A 12 -15.36 12.16 -42.74
C ILE A 12 -16.87 11.84 -42.81
N LYS A 13 -17.69 12.87 -43.06
CA LYS A 13 -19.11 12.76 -43.40
C LYS A 13 -19.29 12.06 -44.75
N CYS A 14 -20.10 11.00 -44.80
CA CYS A 14 -20.71 10.52 -46.03
C CYS A 14 -22.21 10.26 -45.81
N ASN A 15 -23.01 10.86 -46.67
CA ASN A 15 -24.47 10.72 -46.75
C ASN A 15 -24.87 9.36 -47.33
N GLY A 16 -25.96 8.80 -46.78
CA GLY A 16 -27.06 8.13 -47.49
C GLY A 16 -26.76 6.83 -48.25
N LEU A 17 -27.24 5.71 -47.70
CA LEU A 17 -28.22 4.77 -48.30
C LEU A 17 -28.30 3.50 -47.45
N SER A 18 -29.51 3.17 -47.00
CA SER A 18 -29.87 1.91 -46.32
C SER A 18 -30.12 0.80 -47.33
N PRO A 19 -29.75 -0.45 -46.97
CA PRO A 19 -30.73 -1.53 -47.06
C PRO A 19 -30.72 -2.52 -45.87
N SER A 20 -31.88 -3.14 -45.69
CA SER A 20 -32.37 -4.03 -44.62
C SER A 20 -31.58 -5.35 -44.42
N PRO A 21 -31.82 -6.11 -43.32
CA PRO A 21 -30.87 -7.07 -42.76
C PRO A 21 -30.95 -8.45 -43.43
N ILE A 22 -29.79 -9.04 -43.71
CA ILE A 22 -29.66 -10.44 -44.13
C ILE A 22 -29.23 -11.24 -42.90
N ALA A 23 -30.14 -12.09 -42.43
CA ALA A 23 -29.85 -13.12 -41.44
C ALA A 23 -29.01 -14.24 -42.06
N LEU A 24 -27.92 -14.62 -41.40
CA LEU A 24 -27.16 -15.84 -41.69
C LEU A 24 -26.93 -16.62 -40.38
N PRO A 25 -26.80 -17.96 -40.47
CA PRO A 25 -27.32 -18.87 -39.47
C PRO A 25 -26.29 -19.31 -38.43
N ASN A 26 -26.82 -19.61 -37.25
CA ASN A 26 -26.18 -20.24 -36.10
C ASN A 26 -25.42 -21.53 -36.49
N PRO A 27 -24.09 -21.65 -36.28
CA PRO A 27 -23.42 -22.94 -36.33
C PRO A 27 -23.51 -23.62 -34.96
N ARG A 28 -24.10 -24.81 -34.99
CA ARG A 28 -24.29 -25.75 -33.88
C ARG A 28 -22.97 -26.02 -33.12
N LEU A 29 -23.09 -26.05 -31.79
CA LEU A 29 -22.10 -26.62 -30.87
C LEU A 29 -21.70 -28.03 -31.33
N ILE A 30 -20.40 -28.24 -31.54
CA ILE A 30 -19.80 -29.57 -31.53
C ILE A 30 -19.21 -29.76 -30.14
N HIS A 31 -19.75 -30.73 -29.40
CA HIS A 31 -19.28 -31.18 -28.10
C HIS A 31 -17.80 -31.58 -28.16
N ALA A 32 -16.95 -30.86 -27.43
CA ALA A 32 -15.65 -31.37 -27.00
C ALA A 32 -15.80 -31.84 -25.54
N ILE A 33 -15.79 -33.16 -25.37
CA ILE A 33 -15.75 -33.83 -24.07
C ILE A 33 -14.35 -33.62 -23.50
N PHE A 34 -14.23 -32.84 -22.42
CA PHE A 34 -13.07 -32.86 -21.53
C PHE A 34 -13.55 -33.05 -20.09
N PRO A 35 -12.83 -33.86 -19.29
CA PRO A 35 -13.35 -34.43 -18.06
C PRO A 35 -13.44 -33.39 -16.94
N THR A 36 -14.45 -33.57 -16.10
CA THR A 36 -14.68 -32.87 -14.84
C THR A 36 -13.48 -33.02 -13.91
N VAL A 37 -12.79 -31.92 -13.63
CA VAL A 37 -11.81 -31.87 -12.53
C VAL A 37 -12.57 -31.46 -11.27
N SER A 38 -12.78 -32.46 -10.41
CA SER A 38 -13.26 -32.32 -9.04
C SER A 38 -12.44 -31.26 -8.27
N SER A 39 -13.15 -30.34 -7.62
CA SER A 39 -12.62 -29.35 -6.69
C SER A 39 -12.01 -30.04 -5.46
N LYS A 40 -10.71 -30.34 -5.52
CA LYS A 40 -9.96 -30.65 -4.31
C LYS A 40 -9.50 -29.35 -3.66
N LYS A 41 -10.08 -29.03 -2.51
CA LYS A 41 -9.53 -28.09 -1.52
C LYS A 41 -8.06 -28.45 -1.27
N SER A 42 -7.14 -27.71 -1.88
CA SER A 42 -5.71 -27.89 -1.67
C SER A 42 -5.25 -26.97 -0.56
N SER A 43 -5.03 -27.53 0.63
CA SER A 43 -4.25 -26.89 1.69
C SER A 43 -2.78 -26.87 1.26
N TRP A 44 -2.29 -25.74 0.75
CA TRP A 44 -0.87 -25.58 0.39
C TRP A 44 -0.06 -25.15 1.61
N ILE A 45 0.91 -25.99 1.97
CA ILE A 45 1.85 -25.74 3.06
C ILE A 45 2.96 -24.82 2.52
N PHE A 46 2.96 -23.57 2.96
CA PHE A 46 4.02 -22.60 2.66
C PHE A 46 5.31 -22.97 3.41
N ASN A 47 6.41 -23.15 2.68
CA ASN A 47 7.73 -23.38 3.26
C ASN A 47 8.69 -22.24 2.88
N ARG A 48 8.50 -21.06 3.49
CA ARG A 48 9.56 -20.05 3.67
C ARG A 48 9.71 -19.80 5.16
N LYS A 49 10.86 -20.14 5.73
CA LYS A 49 11.23 -19.71 7.08
C LYS A 49 11.39 -18.20 7.04
N GLY A 50 10.50 -17.47 7.72
CA GLY A 50 10.65 -16.04 7.94
C GLY A 50 11.98 -15.76 8.66
N ILE A 51 12.50 -14.55 8.47
CA ILE A 51 13.79 -14.16 9.02
C ILE A 51 13.63 -13.90 10.52
N GLU A 52 14.01 -14.84 11.36
CA GLU A 52 14.19 -14.60 12.80
C GLU A 52 15.55 -13.93 13.04
N VAL A 53 15.52 -12.70 13.55
CA VAL A 53 16.73 -11.95 13.93
C VAL A 53 16.73 -11.73 15.43
N SER A 54 17.76 -12.25 16.11
CA SER A 54 18.01 -11.98 17.53
C SER A 54 18.54 -10.55 17.75
N VAL A 55 17.95 -9.83 18.72
CA VAL A 55 18.27 -8.42 19.04
C VAL A 55 19.00 -8.33 20.40
N PRO A 56 20.09 -7.54 20.55
CA PRO A 56 20.62 -7.18 21.86
C PRO A 56 19.74 -6.10 22.52
N LYS A 57 19.47 -6.24 23.83
CA LYS A 57 18.72 -5.35 24.77
C LYS A 57 18.07 -4.07 24.18
N HIS A 58 16.74 -3.99 24.36
CA HIS A 58 15.80 -2.94 23.94
C HIS A 58 16.35 -1.49 24.01
N PRO A 59 16.45 -0.76 22.89
CA PRO A 59 16.71 0.67 22.91
C PRO A 59 15.44 1.47 23.26
N PRO A 60 15.54 2.60 23.99
CA PRO A 60 14.39 3.40 24.43
C PRO A 60 13.59 4.10 23.32
N ASN A 61 14.10 4.15 22.07
CA ASN A 61 13.51 4.90 20.95
C ASN A 61 13.04 4.01 19.77
N SER A 62 12.44 2.86 20.06
CA SER A 62 11.99 1.89 19.05
C SER A 62 10.48 1.90 18.80
N LEU A 63 10.06 1.49 17.61
CA LEU A 63 8.65 1.46 17.18
C LEU A 63 7.79 0.39 17.87
N CYS A 64 8.38 -0.63 18.49
CA CYS A 64 7.59 -1.62 19.24
C CYS A 64 7.23 -1.05 20.61
N PHE A 65 5.94 -0.79 20.80
CA PHE A 65 5.42 -0.28 22.06
C PHE A 65 5.15 -1.44 23.02
N ASN A 66 5.88 -1.51 24.13
CA ASN A 66 5.59 -2.46 25.21
C ASN A 66 4.16 -2.24 25.70
N HIS A 67 3.35 -3.30 25.71
CA HIS A 67 2.11 -3.35 26.46
C HIS A 67 2.44 -3.41 27.96
N ASN A 68 2.84 -2.26 28.53
CA ASN A 68 2.92 -2.09 29.98
C ASN A 68 1.50 -1.85 30.52
N SER A 69 0.72 -2.91 30.65
CA SER A 69 -0.35 -3.00 31.63
C SER A 69 -0.06 -4.20 32.52
N SER A 70 -0.33 -4.04 33.81
CA SER A 70 -0.09 -4.97 34.92
C SER A 70 -0.90 -6.28 34.85
N ASP A 71 -1.14 -6.83 33.66
CA ASP A 71 -1.95 -8.03 33.41
C ASP A 71 -1.09 -9.20 32.88
N GLY A 72 0.00 -9.49 33.60
CA GLY A 72 0.96 -10.55 33.27
C GLY A 72 0.37 -11.98 33.20
N GLU A 73 -0.90 -12.17 33.58
CA GLU A 73 -1.58 -13.47 33.53
C GLU A 73 -2.60 -13.62 32.39
N ARG A 74 -3.03 -12.54 31.70
CA ARG A 74 -4.02 -12.63 30.61
C ARG A 74 -3.44 -12.80 29.21
N LEU A 75 -2.15 -12.56 29.00
CA LEU A 75 -1.51 -12.59 27.67
C LEU A 75 -1.06 -13.99 27.21
N ARG A 76 -1.23 -15.05 28.00
CA ARG A 76 -0.76 -16.41 27.64
C ARG A 76 -1.56 -17.10 26.52
N ASN A 77 -2.63 -16.49 26.00
CA ASN A 77 -3.49 -17.09 24.96
C ASN A 77 -3.51 -16.38 23.60
N LEU A 78 -2.67 -15.36 23.39
CA LEU A 78 -2.49 -14.78 22.05
C LEU A 78 -1.59 -15.74 21.25
N GLY A 79 -2.21 -16.62 20.45
CA GLY A 79 -1.50 -17.63 19.66
C GLY A 79 -0.35 -17.05 18.81
N VAL A 80 0.57 -17.93 18.42
CA VAL A 80 1.77 -17.56 17.64
C VAL A 80 1.38 -16.78 16.38
N LYS A 81 1.88 -15.54 16.25
CA LYS A 81 1.72 -14.71 15.05
C LYS A 81 2.81 -15.05 14.03
N ASP A 82 2.44 -15.76 12.97
CA ASP A 82 3.31 -16.28 11.91
C ASP A 82 3.24 -15.49 10.60
N ILE A 83 2.38 -14.47 10.51
CA ILE A 83 2.35 -13.53 9.38
C ILE A 83 2.90 -12.19 9.87
N ASP A 84 3.84 -11.62 9.13
CA ASP A 84 4.42 -10.32 9.49
C ASP A 84 3.46 -9.18 9.12
N VAL A 85 2.94 -9.20 7.90
CA VAL A 85 2.00 -8.20 7.38
C VAL A 85 0.84 -8.88 6.66
N ALA A 86 -0.39 -8.53 7.02
CA ALA A 86 -1.55 -8.75 6.18
C ALA A 86 -2.07 -7.43 5.61
N THR A 87 -2.43 -7.38 4.33
CA THR A 87 -3.16 -6.24 3.74
C THR A 87 -4.65 -6.57 3.66
N LEU A 88 -5.53 -5.57 3.78
CA LEU A 88 -6.98 -5.74 3.71
C LEU A 88 -7.60 -4.97 2.53
N GLY A 89 -8.26 -5.70 1.62
CA GLY A 89 -8.89 -5.16 0.43
C GLY A 89 -7.88 -4.52 -0.53
N ASN A 90 -8.40 -3.74 -1.46
CA ASN A 90 -7.68 -3.01 -2.49
C ASN A 90 -6.77 -3.90 -3.34
N LEU A 91 -7.30 -5.05 -3.77
CA LEU A 91 -6.59 -5.99 -4.64
C LEU A 91 -7.09 -5.79 -6.08
N CYS A 92 -6.32 -5.05 -6.87
CA CYS A 92 -6.67 -4.71 -8.23
C CYS A 92 -5.55 -5.05 -9.22
N VAL A 93 -5.91 -5.06 -10.50
CA VAL A 93 -4.94 -5.02 -11.60
C VAL A 93 -4.87 -3.60 -12.14
N ASP A 94 -3.66 -3.04 -12.12
CA ASP A 94 -3.36 -1.77 -12.74
C ASP A 94 -3.14 -1.99 -14.24
N VAL A 95 -3.90 -1.27 -15.06
CA VAL A 95 -3.78 -1.24 -16.52
C VAL A 95 -3.06 0.06 -16.89
N VAL A 96 -1.76 -0.03 -17.16
CA VAL A 96 -0.90 1.13 -17.36
C VAL A 96 -0.86 1.53 -18.83
N LEU A 97 -1.30 2.75 -19.14
CA LEU A 97 -1.38 3.25 -20.52
C LEU A 97 -0.86 4.67 -20.66
N ASN A 98 -0.07 4.90 -21.71
CA ASN A 98 0.25 6.25 -22.16
C ASN A 98 -0.92 6.83 -22.94
N VAL A 99 -1.41 8.00 -22.53
CA VAL A 99 -2.54 8.70 -23.15
C VAL A 99 -2.11 10.09 -23.60
N PRO A 100 -2.72 10.65 -24.66
CA PRO A 100 -2.38 12.00 -25.11
C PRO A 100 -2.76 13.06 -24.07
N ASN A 101 -3.84 12.84 -23.33
CA ASN A 101 -4.33 13.70 -22.26
C ASN A 101 -4.94 12.82 -21.16
N LEU A 102 -4.78 13.26 -19.91
CA LEU A 102 -5.47 12.66 -18.77
C LEU A 102 -6.99 12.80 -18.88
N PRO A 103 -7.77 11.95 -18.18
CA PRO A 103 -9.22 12.04 -18.21
C PRO A 103 -9.73 13.42 -17.78
N PRO A 104 -10.83 13.89 -18.38
CA PRO A 104 -11.43 15.17 -18.00
C PRO A 104 -12.02 15.15 -16.58
N ASP A 105 -12.26 16.34 -16.04
CA ASP A 105 -12.78 16.51 -14.67
C ASP A 105 -14.28 16.23 -14.56
N SER A 106 -15.07 16.51 -15.60
CA SER A 106 -16.51 16.21 -15.63
C SER A 106 -16.75 14.71 -15.49
N PHE A 107 -17.69 14.33 -14.62
CA PHE A 107 -18.08 12.94 -14.41
C PHE A 107 -18.54 12.28 -15.72
N GLU A 108 -19.40 12.94 -16.49
CA GLU A 108 -19.95 12.43 -17.74
C GLU A 108 -18.89 12.26 -18.82
N GLU A 109 -18.03 13.27 -19.00
CA GLU A 109 -16.94 13.23 -19.98
C GLU A 109 -15.89 12.17 -19.60
N ARG A 110 -15.58 12.06 -18.30
CA ARG A 110 -14.64 11.07 -17.78
C ARG A 110 -15.19 9.66 -18.00
N LYS A 111 -16.47 9.44 -17.69
CA LYS A 111 -17.12 8.15 -17.94
C LYS A 111 -17.07 7.78 -19.41
N ALA A 112 -17.44 8.70 -20.31
CA ALA A 112 -17.38 8.46 -21.75
C ALA A 112 -15.95 8.16 -22.24
N TYR A 113 -14.94 8.85 -21.69
CA TYR A 113 -13.53 8.60 -21.96
C TYR A 113 -13.11 7.19 -21.52
N MET A 114 -13.51 6.76 -20.32
CA MET A 114 -13.20 5.43 -19.80
C MET A 114 -13.95 4.31 -20.53
N ASP A 115 -15.20 4.54 -20.93
CA ASP A 115 -15.98 3.62 -21.76
C ASP A 115 -15.32 3.41 -23.13
N LEU A 116 -14.66 4.45 -23.67
CA LEU A 116 -13.90 4.33 -24.92
C LEU A 116 -12.62 3.53 -24.73
N LEU A 117 -11.86 3.79 -23.66
CA LEU A 117 -10.62 3.07 -23.34
C LEU A 117 -10.86 1.58 -23.06
N SER A 118 -11.94 1.24 -22.37
CA SER A 118 -12.25 -0.13 -21.94
C SER A 118 -12.81 -1.03 -23.05
N LYS A 119 -13.18 -0.50 -24.22
CA LYS A 119 -13.68 -1.30 -25.37
C LYS A 119 -12.67 -2.30 -25.91
N SER A 120 -11.37 -2.07 -25.71
CA SER A 120 -10.31 -2.95 -26.17
C SER A 120 -9.18 -2.89 -25.14
N PRO A 121 -9.34 -3.60 -24.00
CA PRO A 121 -8.35 -3.56 -22.95
C PRO A 121 -7.00 -4.04 -23.50
N PRO A 122 -5.91 -3.41 -23.08
CA PRO A 122 -4.60 -3.66 -23.66
C PRO A 122 -4.05 -5.03 -23.24
N ASP A 123 -3.09 -5.54 -24.01
CA ASP A 123 -2.40 -6.81 -23.75
C ASP A 123 -1.88 -6.93 -22.30
N LYS A 124 -1.73 -8.17 -21.82
CA LYS A 124 -1.17 -8.51 -20.50
C LYS A 124 0.17 -7.84 -20.14
N LYS A 125 0.96 -7.40 -21.13
CA LYS A 125 2.21 -6.66 -20.91
C LYS A 125 2.01 -5.28 -20.27
N PHE A 126 0.79 -4.74 -20.28
CA PHE A 126 0.42 -3.46 -19.66
C PHE A 126 -0.19 -3.63 -18.28
N TRP A 127 -0.28 -4.87 -17.78
CA TRP A 127 -0.90 -5.15 -16.49
C TRP A 127 0.15 -5.25 -15.40
N GLU A 128 -0.16 -4.67 -14.26
CA GLU A 128 0.60 -4.82 -13.02
C GLU A 128 -0.33 -5.16 -11.85
N ALA A 129 0.23 -5.77 -10.81
CA ALA A 129 -0.48 -5.92 -9.55
C ALA A 129 -0.60 -4.54 -8.87
N GLY A 130 -1.82 -4.10 -8.60
CA GLY A 130 -2.12 -2.76 -8.12
C GLY A 130 -2.62 -2.69 -6.68
N GLY A 131 -2.81 -1.47 -6.21
CA GLY A 131 -3.36 -1.19 -4.89
C GLY A 131 -2.49 -1.71 -3.74
N ASN A 132 -3.10 -2.38 -2.77
CA ASN A 132 -2.39 -2.97 -1.62
C ASN A 132 -1.34 -4.03 -2.02
N CYS A 133 -1.39 -4.55 -3.26
CA CYS A 133 -0.35 -5.45 -3.75
C CYS A 133 1.02 -4.77 -3.79
N ASN A 134 1.09 -3.46 -4.07
CA ASN A 134 2.35 -2.71 -4.08
C ASN A 134 3.07 -2.80 -2.73
N MET A 135 2.32 -2.58 -1.64
CA MET A 135 2.83 -2.63 -0.28
C MET A 135 3.26 -4.06 0.06
N ALA A 136 2.44 -5.06 -0.26
CA ALA A 136 2.74 -6.46 0.02
C ALA A 136 4.00 -6.94 -0.73
N ILE A 137 4.17 -6.57 -2.00
CA ILE A 137 5.36 -6.89 -2.81
C ILE A 137 6.60 -6.21 -2.25
N ALA A 138 6.53 -4.92 -1.95
CA ALA A 138 7.66 -4.20 -1.35
C ALA A 138 8.05 -4.82 0.02
N ALA A 139 7.08 -5.20 0.85
CA ALA A 139 7.31 -5.84 2.13
C ALA A 139 7.94 -7.23 1.99
N ALA A 140 7.43 -8.05 1.06
CA ALA A 140 8.00 -9.36 0.75
C ALA A 140 9.46 -9.27 0.24
N ARG A 141 9.76 -8.26 -0.59
CA ARG A 141 11.12 -7.99 -1.10
C ARG A 141 12.09 -7.50 -0.03
N LEU A 142 11.59 -6.92 1.07
CA LEU A 142 12.36 -6.63 2.28
C LEU A 142 12.53 -7.86 3.19
N GLY A 143 11.93 -8.99 2.85
CA GLY A 143 12.04 -10.26 3.57
C GLY A 143 10.92 -10.52 4.60
N LEU A 144 9.84 -9.73 4.59
CA LEU A 144 8.68 -9.95 5.46
C LEU A 144 7.77 -11.05 4.90
N ARG A 145 7.13 -11.82 5.81
CA ARG A 145 6.09 -12.78 5.42
C ARG A 145 4.75 -12.08 5.28
N CYS A 146 4.25 -12.00 4.05
CA CYS A 146 3.06 -11.24 3.72
C CYS A 146 1.89 -12.12 3.31
N THR A 147 0.67 -11.66 3.62
CA THR A 147 -0.58 -12.24 3.13
C THR A 147 -1.50 -11.12 2.62
N ALA A 148 -2.02 -11.23 1.41
CA ALA A 148 -3.04 -10.34 0.88
C ALA A 148 -4.43 -10.90 1.22
N ILE A 149 -5.29 -10.10 1.87
CA ILE A 149 -6.68 -10.43 2.15
C ILE A 149 -7.57 -9.56 1.27
N GLY A 150 -8.41 -10.16 0.43
CA GLY A 150 -9.32 -9.39 -0.43
C GLY A 150 -10.09 -10.27 -1.40
N HIS A 151 -10.97 -9.65 -2.17
CA HIS A 151 -11.69 -10.35 -3.25
C HIS A 151 -10.86 -10.32 -4.54
N VAL A 152 -10.80 -11.46 -5.24
CA VAL A 152 -10.19 -11.61 -6.56
C VAL A 152 -11.08 -12.55 -7.37
N GLY A 153 -11.43 -12.17 -8.60
CA GLY A 153 -12.26 -12.99 -9.48
C GLY A 153 -11.49 -14.18 -10.07
N ASP A 154 -12.20 -15.17 -10.62
CA ASP A 154 -11.59 -16.30 -11.34
C ASP A 154 -11.32 -15.99 -12.84
N GLU A 155 -11.45 -14.73 -13.25
CA GLU A 155 -11.15 -14.32 -14.61
C GLU A 155 -9.64 -14.06 -14.82
N ILE A 156 -9.24 -13.70 -16.05
CA ILE A 156 -7.84 -13.63 -16.48
C ILE A 156 -6.98 -12.64 -15.67
N TYR A 157 -7.55 -11.52 -15.24
CA TYR A 157 -6.91 -10.51 -14.40
C TYR A 157 -6.73 -11.01 -12.98
N GLY A 158 -7.74 -11.68 -12.42
CA GLY A 158 -7.66 -12.27 -11.10
C GLY A 158 -6.62 -13.39 -11.02
N ARG A 159 -6.61 -14.29 -12.00
CA ARG A 159 -5.56 -15.33 -12.13
C ARG A 159 -4.18 -14.70 -12.28
N PHE A 160 -4.06 -13.65 -13.11
CA PHE A 160 -2.80 -12.91 -13.22
C PHE A 160 -2.35 -12.32 -11.88
N LEU A 161 -3.27 -11.69 -11.12
CA LEU A 161 -2.95 -11.07 -9.84
C LEU A 161 -2.47 -12.12 -8.82
N VAL A 162 -3.18 -13.24 -8.71
CA VAL A 162 -2.80 -14.37 -7.84
C VAL A 162 -1.44 -14.95 -8.26
N ASP A 163 -1.19 -15.14 -9.56
CA ASP A 163 0.11 -15.61 -10.06
C ASP A 163 1.25 -14.66 -9.66
N VAL A 164 1.04 -13.34 -9.78
CA VAL A 164 2.04 -12.34 -9.39
C VAL A 164 2.33 -12.42 -7.90
N LEU A 165 1.30 -12.41 -7.05
CA LEU A 165 1.45 -12.50 -5.59
C LEU A 165 2.15 -13.81 -5.18
N HIS A 166 1.77 -14.93 -5.78
CA HIS A 166 2.41 -16.22 -5.54
C HIS A 166 3.90 -16.20 -5.91
N ASN A 167 4.26 -15.65 -7.07
CA ASN A 167 5.65 -15.56 -7.53
C ASN A 167 6.52 -14.66 -6.63
N GLU A 168 5.93 -13.64 -6.00
CA GLU A 168 6.59 -12.81 -4.97
C GLU A 168 6.65 -13.51 -3.59
N GLY A 169 5.99 -14.66 -3.44
CA GLY A 169 5.95 -15.46 -2.21
C GLY A 169 4.95 -14.93 -1.18
N ILE A 170 3.89 -14.25 -1.64
CA ILE A 170 2.84 -13.64 -0.82
C ILE A 170 1.65 -14.61 -0.77
N GLY A 171 1.17 -14.90 0.44
CA GLY A 171 -0.06 -15.70 0.61
C GLY A 171 -1.30 -14.91 0.21
N THR A 172 -2.37 -15.59 -0.16
CA THR A 172 -3.66 -14.95 -0.51
C THR A 172 -4.78 -15.58 0.30
N VAL A 173 -5.66 -14.74 0.87
CA VAL A 173 -6.89 -15.15 1.54
C VAL A 173 -8.05 -14.44 0.88
N GLY A 174 -8.84 -15.21 0.13
CA GLY A 174 -10.02 -14.71 -0.57
C GLY A 174 -11.10 -14.27 0.40
N MET A 175 -11.73 -13.14 0.11
CA MET A 175 -12.99 -12.74 0.75
C MET A 175 -14.16 -13.21 -0.11
N SER A 176 -15.02 -14.05 0.49
CA SER A 176 -16.25 -14.58 -0.09
C SER A 176 -17.33 -14.64 0.99
N GLU A 177 -18.60 -14.75 0.60
CA GLU A 177 -19.64 -15.14 1.56
C GLU A 177 -19.51 -16.63 1.90
N ASP A 178 -19.70 -17.02 3.17
CA ASP A 178 -19.57 -18.40 3.66
C ASP A 178 -20.62 -19.40 3.08
N ASN A 179 -21.35 -19.03 2.03
CA ASN A 179 -22.35 -19.90 1.42
C ASN A 179 -21.87 -20.30 0.03
N ASP A 180 -21.27 -21.49 -0.06
CA ASP A 180 -21.26 -22.34 -1.26
C ASP A 180 -22.72 -22.62 -1.69
N VAL A 181 -23.39 -21.61 -2.23
CA VAL A 181 -24.49 -21.84 -3.17
C VAL A 181 -23.83 -21.73 -4.53
N ASP A 182 -24.02 -22.76 -5.35
CA ASP A 182 -23.73 -22.79 -6.78
C ASP A 182 -24.42 -21.61 -7.49
N ILE A 183 -23.92 -20.40 -7.27
CA ILE A 183 -24.26 -19.26 -8.09
C ILE A 183 -23.29 -19.37 -9.25
N GLU A 184 -23.82 -19.69 -10.42
CA GLU A 184 -23.22 -19.34 -11.70
C GLU A 184 -23.09 -17.80 -11.77
N SER A 185 -22.34 -17.15 -10.88
CA SER A 185 -22.25 -15.69 -10.75
C SER A 185 -21.21 -15.17 -11.73
N SER A 186 -21.50 -15.36 -13.02
CA SER A 186 -20.80 -14.69 -14.11
C SER A 186 -21.27 -13.24 -14.22
N GLY A 187 -21.18 -12.48 -13.12
CA GLY A 187 -21.58 -11.07 -13.04
C GLY A 187 -20.38 -10.17 -12.75
N ALA A 188 -20.35 -8.99 -13.37
CA ALA A 188 -19.27 -8.00 -13.22
C ALA A 188 -19.01 -7.54 -11.76
N SER A 189 -19.89 -7.88 -10.81
CA SER A 189 -19.75 -7.62 -9.37
C SER A 189 -18.81 -8.61 -8.65
N TYR A 190 -18.36 -9.68 -9.33
CA TYR A 190 -17.40 -10.69 -8.84
C TYR A 190 -16.09 -10.69 -9.65
N GLU A 191 -15.94 -9.73 -10.57
CA GLU A 191 -14.71 -9.57 -11.35
C GLU A 191 -13.65 -8.85 -10.51
N THR A 192 -12.39 -9.15 -10.80
CA THR A 192 -11.26 -8.45 -10.18
C THR A 192 -11.33 -6.96 -10.51
N LEU A 193 -11.03 -6.11 -9.52
CA LEU A 193 -11.02 -4.68 -9.73
C LEU A 193 -9.92 -4.29 -10.73
N LEU A 194 -10.25 -3.42 -11.69
CA LEU A 194 -9.29 -2.83 -12.60
C LEU A 194 -9.12 -1.35 -12.27
N CYS A 195 -7.86 -0.90 -12.17
CA CYS A 195 -7.51 0.50 -12.10
C CYS A 195 -6.75 0.89 -13.37
N TRP A 196 -7.24 1.88 -14.09
CA TRP A 196 -6.55 2.43 -15.25
C TRP A 196 -5.54 3.48 -14.77
N VAL A 197 -4.26 3.20 -14.96
CA VAL A 197 -3.16 4.09 -14.63
C VAL A 197 -2.71 4.78 -15.91
N LEU A 198 -3.18 6.01 -16.10
CA LEU A 198 -3.02 6.76 -17.33
C LEU A 198 -1.90 7.77 -17.19
N VAL A 199 -0.93 7.72 -18.10
CA VAL A 199 0.27 8.56 -18.07
C VAL A 199 0.27 9.51 -19.27
N ASP A 200 0.35 10.81 -19.01
CA ASP A 200 0.40 11.82 -20.07
C ASP A 200 1.85 12.13 -20.55
N PRO A 201 2.03 12.91 -21.64
CA PRO A 201 3.36 13.28 -22.11
C PRO A 201 4.20 14.12 -21.12
N LEU A 202 3.57 14.68 -20.09
CA LEU A 202 4.24 15.41 -19.00
C LEU A 202 4.57 14.51 -17.81
N GLN A 203 4.36 13.19 -17.93
CA GLN A 203 4.57 12.19 -16.87
C GLN A 203 3.69 12.42 -15.64
N ARG A 204 2.50 13.01 -15.84
CA ARG A 204 1.46 13.07 -14.82
C ARG A 204 0.59 11.83 -14.92
N HIS A 205 0.03 11.43 -13.78
CA HIS A 205 -0.81 10.24 -13.66
C HIS A 205 -2.27 10.62 -13.42
N GLY A 206 -3.17 9.92 -14.11
CA GLY A 206 -4.59 9.86 -13.80
C GLY A 206 -4.95 8.43 -13.44
N PHE A 207 -5.66 8.25 -12.34
CA PHE A 207 -6.16 6.95 -11.89
C PHE A 207 -7.65 6.91 -12.10
N CYS A 208 -8.16 5.85 -12.71
CA CYS A 208 -9.59 5.67 -12.82
C CYS A 208 -9.97 4.20 -12.71
N SER A 209 -10.85 3.88 -11.77
CA SER A 209 -11.42 2.56 -11.58
C SER A 209 -12.86 2.50 -12.05
N ARG A 210 -13.36 1.31 -12.40
CA ARG A 210 -14.80 1.11 -12.61
C ARG A 210 -15.61 1.50 -11.36
N ALA A 211 -15.01 1.37 -10.17
CA ALA A 211 -15.62 1.77 -8.91
C ALA A 211 -15.92 3.28 -8.84
N ASP A 212 -15.18 4.13 -9.55
CA ASP A 212 -15.36 5.59 -9.52
C ASP A 212 -16.71 6.05 -10.11
N PHE A 213 -17.38 5.17 -10.86
CA PHE A 213 -18.68 5.44 -11.49
C PHE A 213 -19.84 4.75 -10.76
N SER A 214 -19.58 4.21 -9.58
CA SER A 214 -20.57 3.58 -8.70
C SER A 214 -20.73 4.40 -7.41
N MET A 215 -21.95 4.45 -6.89
CA MET A 215 -22.22 4.99 -5.55
C MET A 215 -22.03 3.94 -4.45
N GLU A 216 -22.09 2.66 -4.82
CA GLU A 216 -21.91 1.53 -3.92
C GLU A 216 -20.48 0.98 -4.03
N PRO A 217 -19.88 0.49 -2.92
CA PRO A 217 -18.61 -0.22 -2.95
C PRO A 217 -18.63 -1.39 -3.93
N ALA A 218 -17.49 -1.68 -4.57
CA ALA A 218 -17.37 -2.69 -5.63
C ALA A 218 -17.88 -4.08 -5.19
N PHE A 219 -17.69 -4.41 -3.91
CA PHE A 219 -18.08 -5.69 -3.32
C PHE A 219 -19.05 -5.48 -2.15
N SER A 220 -20.03 -4.59 -2.31
CA SER A 220 -21.07 -4.28 -1.30
C SER A 220 -21.89 -5.51 -0.84
N TRP A 221 -21.87 -6.60 -1.62
CA TRP A 221 -22.46 -7.88 -1.25
C TRP A 221 -21.71 -8.58 -0.09
N MET A 222 -20.46 -8.21 0.22
CA MET A 222 -19.74 -8.75 1.37
C MET A 222 -20.18 -8.07 2.67
N SER A 223 -20.82 -8.85 3.55
CA SER A 223 -21.40 -8.35 4.80
C SER A 223 -20.65 -8.76 6.08
N LYS A 224 -19.81 -9.81 6.01
CA LYS A 224 -19.12 -10.38 7.18
C LYS A 224 -17.71 -10.89 6.84
N LEU A 225 -16.84 -10.92 7.84
CA LEU A 225 -15.54 -11.57 7.74
C LEU A 225 -15.70 -13.08 7.91
N SER A 226 -15.24 -13.85 6.92
CA SER A 226 -15.16 -15.31 6.99
C SER A 226 -14.19 -15.78 8.08
N SER A 227 -14.23 -17.07 8.39
CA SER A 227 -13.36 -17.68 9.39
C SER A 227 -11.88 -17.58 8.99
N GLU A 228 -11.59 -17.72 7.69
CA GLU A 228 -10.28 -17.66 7.07
C GLU A 228 -9.68 -16.25 7.16
N VAL A 229 -10.49 -15.23 6.87
CA VAL A 229 -10.11 -13.82 7.01
C VAL A 229 -9.78 -13.49 8.46
N LYS A 230 -10.65 -13.90 9.40
CA LYS A 230 -10.39 -13.72 10.84
C LYS A 230 -9.10 -14.44 11.26
N MET A 231 -8.88 -15.67 10.81
CA MET A 231 -7.65 -16.40 11.12
C MET A 231 -6.40 -15.72 10.58
N ALA A 232 -6.45 -15.17 9.36
CA ALA A 232 -5.36 -14.40 8.78
C ALA A 232 -5.05 -13.13 9.59
N ILE A 233 -6.07 -12.36 9.96
CA ILE A 233 -5.91 -11.16 10.81
C ILE A 233 -5.29 -11.55 12.16
N LYS A 234 -5.80 -12.60 12.81
CA LYS A 234 -5.31 -13.08 14.12
C LYS A 234 -3.84 -13.48 14.09
N LYS A 235 -3.43 -14.17 13.02
CA LYS A 235 -2.05 -14.64 12.80
C LYS A 235 -1.07 -13.54 12.41
N SER A 236 -1.57 -12.36 12.05
CA SER A 236 -0.74 -11.25 11.58
C SER A 236 -0.22 -10.38 12.72
N LYS A 237 1.02 -9.90 12.59
CA LYS A 237 1.58 -8.86 13.46
C LYS A 237 1.02 -7.49 13.10
N ILE A 238 0.93 -7.18 11.81
CA ILE A 238 0.37 -5.95 11.26
C ILE A 238 -0.81 -6.29 10.34
N LEU A 239 -1.92 -5.56 10.49
CA LEU A 239 -2.97 -5.43 9.47
C LEU A 239 -2.83 -4.03 8.85
N PHE A 240 -2.48 -3.98 7.57
CA PHE A 240 -2.40 -2.77 6.78
C PHE A 240 -3.71 -2.53 6.03
N CYS A 241 -4.24 -1.33 6.15
CA CYS A 241 -5.42 -0.86 5.45
C CYS A 241 -5.12 0.49 4.79
N ASN A 242 -5.77 0.77 3.67
CA ASN A 242 -5.71 2.08 3.03
C ASN A 242 -7.12 2.66 2.81
N GLY A 243 -7.20 3.95 2.49
CA GLY A 243 -8.48 4.63 2.25
C GLY A 243 -9.26 4.10 1.05
N TYR A 244 -8.59 3.52 0.05
CA TYR A 244 -9.25 2.91 -1.11
C TYR A 244 -9.97 1.59 -0.77
N GLY A 245 -9.72 1.01 0.41
CA GLY A 245 -10.52 -0.11 0.91
C GLY A 245 -12.02 0.21 1.02
N PHE A 246 -12.39 1.49 1.19
CA PHE A 246 -13.77 1.97 1.22
C PHE A 246 -14.47 1.95 -0.14
N ASP A 247 -13.70 1.95 -1.23
CA ASP A 247 -14.26 1.87 -2.58
C ASP A 247 -14.61 0.42 -2.95
N GLU A 248 -14.05 -0.55 -2.20
CA GLU A 248 -14.28 -1.98 -2.40
C GLU A 248 -15.24 -2.58 -1.37
N LEU A 249 -15.09 -2.21 -0.11
CA LEU A 249 -15.74 -2.87 1.02
C LEU A 249 -16.73 -1.93 1.71
N ALA A 250 -17.87 -2.47 2.12
CA ALA A 250 -18.86 -1.71 2.87
C ALA A 250 -18.28 -1.20 4.21
N PRO A 251 -18.56 0.05 4.64
CA PRO A 251 -18.02 0.63 5.87
C PRO A 251 -18.19 -0.26 7.12
N GLY A 252 -19.33 -0.95 7.23
CA GLY A 252 -19.61 -1.88 8.33
C GLY A 252 -18.66 -3.08 8.37
N LEU A 253 -18.29 -3.64 7.22
CA LEU A 253 -17.34 -4.73 7.12
C LEU A 253 -15.92 -4.29 7.51
N ILE A 254 -15.49 -3.12 7.02
CA ILE A 254 -14.17 -2.60 7.34
C ILE A 254 -14.04 -2.27 8.84
N SER A 255 -15.07 -1.64 9.43
CA SER A 255 -15.16 -1.44 10.88
C SER A 255 -15.07 -2.74 11.67
N SER A 256 -15.68 -3.83 11.18
CA SER A 256 -15.60 -5.14 11.83
C SER A 256 -14.17 -5.71 11.80
N ALA A 257 -13.41 -5.47 10.73
CA ALA A 257 -12.03 -5.94 10.59
C ALA A 257 -11.09 -5.24 11.57
N ILE A 258 -11.21 -3.92 11.75
CA ILE A 258 -10.46 -3.20 12.79
C ILE A 258 -10.81 -3.74 14.17
N LYS A 259 -12.11 -3.80 14.50
CA LYS A 259 -12.55 -4.21 15.84
C LYS A 259 -12.01 -5.58 16.18
N TYR A 260 -12.05 -6.50 15.22
CA TYR A 260 -11.47 -7.82 15.38
C TYR A 260 -9.94 -7.80 15.48
N ALA A 261 -9.23 -7.00 14.67
CA ALA A 261 -7.78 -6.84 14.78
C ALA A 261 -7.36 -6.32 16.17
N VAL A 262 -8.11 -5.36 16.74
CA VAL A 262 -7.91 -4.89 18.11
C VAL A 262 -8.15 -6.00 19.13
N GLU A 263 -9.25 -6.74 19.00
CA GLU A 263 -9.61 -7.85 19.89
C GLU A 263 -8.51 -8.92 19.97
N VAL A 264 -7.90 -9.25 18.84
CA VAL A 264 -6.86 -10.30 18.73
C VAL A 264 -5.42 -9.77 18.82
N GLY A 265 -5.25 -8.50 19.19
CA GLY A 265 -3.94 -7.88 19.40
C GLY A 265 -3.08 -7.75 18.15
N THR A 266 -3.67 -7.62 16.97
CA THR A 266 -2.98 -7.29 15.71
C THR A 266 -2.80 -5.77 15.62
N SER A 267 -1.59 -5.30 15.32
CA SER A 267 -1.32 -3.88 15.15
C SER A 267 -1.94 -3.37 13.86
N ILE A 268 -2.53 -2.17 13.88
CA ILE A 268 -3.25 -1.62 12.74
C ILE A 268 -2.45 -0.45 12.16
N PHE A 269 -2.11 -0.56 10.87
CA PHE A 269 -1.48 0.51 10.10
C PHE A 269 -2.49 1.03 9.11
N PHE A 270 -2.73 2.34 9.12
CA PHE A 270 -3.69 2.96 8.22
C PHE A 270 -3.08 4.11 7.44
N ASP A 271 -3.18 4.00 6.12
CA ASP A 271 -2.86 5.07 5.18
C ASP A 271 -4.17 5.56 4.55
N PRO A 272 -4.76 6.68 5.02
CA PRO A 272 -6.02 7.17 4.47
C PRO A 272 -5.90 7.54 2.99
N GLY A 273 -4.68 7.82 2.51
CA GLY A 273 -4.42 8.27 1.16
C GLY A 273 -5.24 9.49 0.74
N PRO A 274 -5.35 9.74 -0.57
CA PRO A 274 -6.17 10.82 -1.12
C PRO A 274 -7.66 10.71 -0.74
N ARG A 275 -8.14 9.49 -0.46
CA ARG A 275 -9.53 9.23 -0.06
C ARG A 275 -9.88 9.81 1.31
N GLY A 276 -8.91 10.10 2.17
CA GLY A 276 -9.17 10.67 3.50
C GLY A 276 -10.02 11.94 3.46
N LYS A 277 -9.76 12.83 2.48
CA LYS A 277 -10.55 14.07 2.31
C LYS A 277 -12.00 13.77 1.96
N SER A 278 -12.23 12.93 0.95
CA SER A 278 -13.58 12.56 0.51
C SER A 278 -14.35 11.78 1.58
N LEU A 279 -13.67 10.90 2.33
CA LEU A 279 -14.28 10.13 3.43
C LEU A 279 -14.69 11.04 4.59
N SER A 280 -13.96 12.13 4.84
CA SER A 280 -14.31 13.12 5.87
C SER A 280 -15.62 13.87 5.57
N THR A 281 -16.05 13.90 4.31
CA THR A 281 -17.30 14.52 3.86
C THR A 281 -18.24 13.52 3.17
N GLY A 282 -17.99 12.21 3.34
CA GLY A 282 -18.75 11.15 2.70
C GLY A 282 -20.11 10.91 3.36
N THR A 283 -20.68 9.74 3.12
CA THR A 283 -21.88 9.28 3.83
C THR A 283 -21.66 9.21 5.35
N PRO A 284 -22.72 9.28 6.18
CA PRO A 284 -22.59 9.13 7.63
C PRO A 284 -21.87 7.84 8.06
N GLU A 285 -22.09 6.75 7.32
CA GLU A 285 -21.47 5.44 7.54
C GLU A 285 -19.97 5.47 7.22
N GLU A 286 -19.57 6.07 6.10
CA GLU A 286 -18.16 6.28 5.74
C GLU A 286 -17.46 7.16 6.77
N GLN A 287 -18.03 8.30 7.13
CA GLN A 287 -17.45 9.21 8.12
C GLN A 287 -17.25 8.51 9.48
N LYS A 288 -18.23 7.72 9.91
CA LYS A 288 -18.14 6.95 11.15
C LYS A 288 -17.03 5.91 11.09
N ALA A 289 -16.99 5.09 10.04
CA ALA A 289 -15.97 4.06 9.89
C ALA A 289 -14.57 4.66 9.71
N PHE A 290 -14.44 5.73 8.92
CA PHE A 290 -13.19 6.49 8.77
C PHE A 290 -12.70 7.09 10.08
N GLY A 291 -13.61 7.68 10.88
CA GLY A 291 -13.31 8.15 12.22
C GLY A 291 -12.88 7.02 13.17
N GLU A 292 -13.47 5.82 13.06
CA GLU A 292 -13.00 4.63 13.78
C GLU A 292 -11.57 4.25 13.37
N PHE A 293 -11.25 4.26 12.06
CA PHE A 293 -9.90 4.02 11.54
C PHE A 293 -8.85 4.97 12.12
N LEU A 294 -9.10 6.28 12.04
CA LEU A 294 -8.17 7.29 12.54
C LEU A 294 -7.91 7.14 14.04
N ARG A 295 -8.93 6.72 14.81
CA ARG A 295 -8.84 6.62 16.27
C ARG A 295 -8.27 5.30 16.77
N MET A 296 -8.47 4.21 16.03
CA MET A 296 -8.14 2.85 16.46
C MET A 296 -6.87 2.30 15.81
N SER A 297 -6.28 3.00 14.84
CA SER A 297 -5.01 2.60 14.24
C SER A 297 -3.85 2.81 15.21
N ASP A 298 -2.88 1.90 15.25
CA ASP A 298 -1.65 2.08 16.02
C ASP A 298 -0.71 3.07 15.32
N VAL A 299 -0.69 3.03 13.98
CA VAL A 299 0.18 3.83 13.12
C VAL A 299 -0.66 4.48 12.02
N LEU A 300 -0.59 5.81 11.93
CA LEU A 300 -1.15 6.54 10.79
C LEU A 300 -0.02 6.99 9.87
N LEU A 301 -0.20 6.81 8.56
CA LEU A 301 0.78 7.19 7.55
C LEU A 301 0.11 8.13 6.55
N LEU A 302 0.56 9.38 6.47
CA LEU A 302 -0.05 10.40 5.62
C LEU A 302 1.03 11.16 4.88
N THR A 303 0.73 11.72 3.71
CA THR A 303 1.54 12.83 3.19
C THR A 303 1.26 14.12 3.95
N LEU A 304 2.09 15.14 3.77
CA LEU A 304 1.84 16.46 4.34
C LEU A 304 0.50 17.04 3.86
N GLU A 305 0.22 16.93 2.57
CA GLU A 305 -1.02 17.43 1.96
C GLU A 305 -2.24 16.69 2.52
N GLU A 306 -2.13 15.38 2.75
CA GLU A 306 -3.19 14.57 3.38
C GLU A 306 -3.39 14.95 4.85
N ALA A 307 -2.31 15.11 5.61
CA ALA A 307 -2.38 15.52 7.01
C ALA A 307 -2.96 16.94 7.17
N GLU A 308 -2.54 17.87 6.32
CA GLU A 308 -3.10 19.23 6.27
C GLU A 308 -4.58 19.19 5.89
N SER A 309 -4.97 18.37 4.90
CA SER A 309 -6.37 18.25 4.51
C SER A 309 -7.27 17.71 5.63
N LEU A 310 -6.75 16.87 6.54
CA LEU A 310 -7.53 16.31 7.66
C LEU A 310 -7.53 17.19 8.91
N THR A 311 -6.56 18.09 9.04
CA THR A 311 -6.34 18.88 10.28
C THR A 311 -6.53 20.37 10.10
N GLY A 312 -6.40 20.89 8.88
CA GLY A 312 -6.28 22.32 8.57
C GLY A 312 -4.92 22.92 8.95
N ILE A 313 -3.91 22.09 9.25
CA ILE A 313 -2.61 22.52 9.77
C ILE A 313 -1.52 22.18 8.75
N GLY A 314 -0.85 23.22 8.22
CA GLY A 314 0.23 23.06 7.24
C GLY A 314 1.60 22.70 7.82
N ASN A 315 1.79 22.85 9.14
CA ASN A 315 3.02 22.38 9.79
C ASN A 315 2.95 20.85 10.02
N PRO A 316 3.89 20.05 9.48
CA PRO A 316 3.82 18.59 9.52
C PRO A 316 3.83 18.02 10.94
N VAL A 317 4.61 18.63 11.86
CA VAL A 317 4.71 18.16 13.25
C VAL A 317 3.40 18.43 13.97
N LEU A 318 2.87 19.64 13.88
CA LEU A 318 1.62 20.03 14.54
C LEU A 318 0.42 19.24 13.98
N ALA A 319 0.36 19.01 12.67
CA ALA A 319 -0.66 18.18 12.05
C ALA A 319 -0.59 16.73 12.59
N GLY A 320 0.62 16.17 12.68
CA GLY A 320 0.85 14.85 13.26
C GLY A 320 0.45 14.77 14.74
N GLN A 321 0.79 15.78 15.55
CA GLN A 321 0.41 15.87 16.96
C GLN A 321 -1.12 15.96 17.14
N GLU A 322 -1.82 16.70 16.29
CA GLU A 322 -3.28 16.79 16.36
C GLU A 322 -3.96 15.45 16.02
N LEU A 323 -3.45 14.72 15.02
CA LEU A 323 -3.92 13.37 14.69
C LEU A 323 -3.64 12.38 15.83
N LEU A 324 -2.46 12.45 16.43
CA LEU A 324 -2.10 11.67 17.62
C LEU A 324 -3.07 11.91 18.78
N ARG A 325 -3.37 13.18 19.08
CA ARG A 325 -4.25 13.58 20.18
C ARG A 325 -5.70 13.13 19.97
N LYS A 326 -6.17 13.10 18.71
CA LYS A 326 -7.50 12.57 18.35
C LYS A 326 -7.55 11.03 18.45
N GLY A 327 -6.41 10.36 18.32
CA GLY A 327 -6.25 8.92 18.47
C GLY A 327 -6.63 8.39 19.85
N ILE A 328 -7.31 7.24 19.91
CA ILE A 328 -7.45 6.48 21.16
C ILE A 328 -6.29 5.49 21.31
N ARG A 329 -5.94 4.81 20.20
CA ARG A 329 -4.89 3.78 20.16
C ARG A 329 -3.63 4.25 19.42
N THR A 330 -3.69 5.38 18.72
CA THR A 330 -2.60 5.89 17.88
C THR A 330 -1.34 6.15 18.69
N LYS A 331 -0.26 5.48 18.31
CA LYS A 331 1.02 5.54 19.01
C LYS A 331 2.06 6.36 18.26
N CYS A 332 1.98 6.36 16.93
CA CYS A 332 2.77 7.26 16.10
C CYS A 332 2.01 7.70 14.84
N VAL A 333 2.38 8.88 14.34
CA VAL A 333 1.94 9.40 13.04
C VAL A 333 3.20 9.66 12.21
N ILE A 334 3.20 9.18 10.97
CA ILE A 334 4.28 9.43 10.01
C ILE A 334 3.76 10.36 8.93
N VAL A 335 4.48 11.46 8.72
CA VAL A 335 4.21 12.44 7.67
C VAL A 335 5.28 12.31 6.58
N LYS A 336 4.85 11.91 5.38
CA LYS A 336 5.64 11.75 4.16
C LYS A 336 5.67 13.10 3.42
N MET A 337 6.84 13.56 3.00
CA MET A 337 7.01 14.87 2.35
C MET A 337 7.81 14.74 1.03
N GLY A 338 7.60 13.64 0.31
CA GLY A 338 8.24 13.39 -0.99
C GLY A 338 9.76 13.56 -0.96
N ALA A 339 10.28 14.45 -1.80
CA ALA A 339 11.72 14.74 -1.93
C ALA A 339 12.33 15.41 -0.68
N THR A 340 11.52 15.94 0.24
CA THR A 340 12.02 16.52 1.49
C THR A 340 12.41 15.42 2.49
N GLY A 341 11.61 14.35 2.58
CA GLY A 341 11.85 13.25 3.52
C GLY A 341 10.60 12.88 4.29
N SER A 342 10.77 12.53 5.56
CA SER A 342 9.67 12.11 6.43
C SER A 342 9.92 12.45 7.90
N ILE A 343 8.83 12.60 8.64
CA ILE A 343 8.82 12.83 10.08
C ILE A 343 7.93 11.77 10.74
N LEU A 344 8.39 11.21 11.85
CA LEU A 344 7.63 10.33 12.72
C LEU A 344 7.44 11.03 14.06
N ILE A 345 6.18 11.22 14.43
CA ILE A 345 5.77 11.89 15.66
C ILE A 345 5.21 10.84 16.62
N THR A 346 5.63 10.90 17.88
CA THR A 346 4.98 10.21 19.02
C THR A 346 4.58 11.25 20.06
N MET A 347 3.95 10.82 21.15
CA MET A 347 3.60 11.73 22.26
C MET A 347 4.84 12.38 22.90
N SER A 348 6.01 11.73 22.85
CA SER A 348 7.22 12.18 23.56
C SER A 348 8.38 12.58 22.65
N THR A 349 8.41 12.10 21.40
CA THR A 349 9.58 12.24 20.53
C THR A 349 9.20 12.56 19.09
N ILE A 350 10.09 13.26 18.41
CA ILE A 350 10.04 13.47 16.96
C ILE A 350 11.28 12.81 16.34
N SER A 351 11.11 12.03 15.28
CA SER A 351 12.22 11.54 14.46
C SER A 351 12.09 12.11 13.05
N CYS A 352 13.18 12.66 12.53
CA CYS A 352 13.23 13.32 11.24
C CYS A 352 14.30 12.66 10.36
N ALA A 353 13.93 12.33 9.13
CA ALA A 353 14.87 11.80 8.14
C ALA A 353 14.69 12.51 6.79
N PRO A 354 15.72 13.19 6.28
CA PRO A 354 15.73 13.71 4.92
C PRO A 354 15.61 12.58 3.88
N ALA A 355 15.06 12.89 2.71
CA ALA A 355 14.97 11.92 1.60
C ALA A 355 16.34 11.67 0.95
N PHE A 356 16.47 10.56 0.24
CA PHE A 356 17.60 10.34 -0.67
C PHE A 356 17.39 11.13 -1.96
N LYS A 357 18.44 11.80 -2.43
CA LYS A 357 18.46 12.53 -3.70
C LYS A 357 18.60 11.54 -4.86
N VAL A 358 17.57 11.42 -5.68
CA VAL A 358 17.49 10.51 -6.82
C VAL A 358 16.95 11.21 -8.06
N ASN A 359 17.21 10.64 -9.23
CA ASN A 359 16.51 11.02 -10.45
C ASN A 359 15.18 10.26 -10.49
N VAL A 360 14.08 11.00 -10.37
CA VAL A 360 12.72 10.44 -10.37
C VAL A 360 12.30 10.12 -11.80
N VAL A 361 11.80 8.91 -12.00
CA VAL A 361 11.21 8.43 -13.26
C VAL A 361 9.70 8.38 -13.12
N ASP A 362 9.20 7.75 -12.06
CA ASP A 362 7.78 7.59 -11.77
C ASP A 362 7.57 7.60 -10.25
N THR A 363 6.46 8.14 -9.74
CA THR A 363 6.16 8.20 -8.31
C THR A 363 5.13 7.15 -7.87
N VAL A 364 4.55 6.39 -8.80
CA VAL A 364 3.56 5.36 -8.49
C VAL A 364 4.16 4.28 -7.59
N GLY A 365 3.45 3.93 -6.51
CA GLY A 365 3.88 2.92 -5.53
C GLY A 365 4.98 3.36 -4.55
N CYS A 366 5.49 4.60 -4.63
CA CYS A 366 6.50 5.10 -3.69
C CYS A 366 5.98 5.15 -2.25
N GLY A 367 4.73 5.58 -2.06
CA GLY A 367 4.06 5.60 -0.76
C GLY A 367 3.87 4.19 -0.18
N ASP A 368 3.37 3.25 -0.99
CA ASP A 368 3.19 1.86 -0.59
C ASP A 368 4.52 1.19 -0.21
N SER A 369 5.57 1.44 -1.00
CA SER A 369 6.91 0.95 -0.74
C SER A 369 7.51 1.53 0.54
N PHE A 370 7.25 2.83 0.81
CA PHE A 370 7.62 3.48 2.06
C PHE A 370 6.91 2.80 3.26
N VAL A 371 5.61 2.55 3.17
CA VAL A 371 4.83 1.89 4.23
C VAL A 371 5.38 0.48 4.54
N ALA A 372 5.75 -0.28 3.51
CA ALA A 372 6.38 -1.59 3.66
C ALA A 372 7.66 -1.54 4.52
N ALA A 373 8.48 -0.51 4.33
CA ALA A 373 9.68 -0.30 5.13
C ALA A 373 9.40 0.18 6.56
N ILE A 374 8.31 0.95 6.78
CA ILE A 374 7.83 1.25 8.14
C ILE A 374 7.42 -0.04 8.86
N ALA A 375 6.68 -0.93 8.18
CA ALA A 375 6.33 -2.24 8.72
C ALA A 375 7.58 -3.07 9.06
N PHE A 376 8.58 -3.09 8.17
CA PHE A 376 9.86 -3.75 8.43
C PHE A 376 10.56 -3.21 9.69
N GLY A 377 10.63 -1.88 9.82
CA GLY A 377 11.22 -1.25 11.00
C GLY A 377 10.46 -1.57 12.28
N PHE A 378 9.13 -1.58 12.23
CA PHE A 378 8.27 -1.97 13.35
C PHE A 378 8.50 -3.43 13.78
N ILE A 379 8.44 -4.38 12.84
CA ILE A 379 8.58 -5.82 13.11
C ILE A 379 9.95 -6.17 13.67
N HIS A 380 11.01 -5.48 13.22
CA HIS A 380 12.37 -5.69 13.71
C HIS A 380 12.77 -4.79 14.87
N ASN A 381 11.83 -4.03 15.43
CA ASN A 381 12.05 -3.11 16.54
C ASN A 381 13.23 -2.15 16.31
N LEU A 382 13.33 -1.60 15.10
CA LEU A 382 14.39 -0.65 14.76
C LEU A 382 14.16 0.70 15.44
N PRO A 383 15.24 1.48 15.69
CA PRO A 383 15.09 2.87 16.08
C PRO A 383 14.26 3.65 15.06
N MET A 384 13.44 4.60 15.53
CA MET A 384 12.51 5.36 14.66
C MET A 384 13.21 6.04 13.48
N VAL A 385 14.34 6.71 13.71
CA VAL A 385 15.12 7.35 12.64
C VAL A 385 15.72 6.34 11.65
N TYR A 386 16.07 5.12 12.09
CA TYR A 386 16.56 4.05 11.19
C TYR A 386 15.41 3.58 10.30
N THR A 387 14.23 3.42 10.90
CA THR A 387 13.01 3.05 10.17
C THR A 387 12.67 4.08 9.09
N LEU A 388 12.65 5.37 9.43
CA LEU A 388 12.44 6.44 8.45
C LEU A 388 13.51 6.48 7.36
N THR A 389 14.78 6.24 7.72
CA THR A 389 15.88 6.21 6.74
C THR A 389 15.67 5.11 5.70
N ILE A 390 15.32 3.90 6.13
CA ILE A 390 15.04 2.79 5.21
C ILE A 390 13.78 3.09 4.40
N ALA A 391 12.74 3.64 5.02
CA ALA A 391 11.50 3.96 4.33
C ALA A 391 11.70 5.02 3.23
N ASN A 392 12.45 6.08 3.53
CA ASN A 392 12.88 7.06 2.52
C ASN A 392 13.72 6.40 1.41
N ALA A 393 14.62 5.47 1.76
CA ALA A 393 15.43 4.78 0.76
C ALA A 393 14.59 3.87 -0.15
N VAL A 394 13.64 3.14 0.42
CA VAL A 394 12.75 2.23 -0.32
C VAL A 394 11.82 3.02 -1.25
N GLY A 395 11.17 4.07 -0.73
CA GLY A 395 10.35 4.97 -1.55
C GLY A 395 11.15 5.64 -2.67
N ALA A 396 12.33 6.19 -2.36
CA ALA A 396 13.19 6.83 -3.36
C ALA A 396 13.73 5.82 -4.39
N ALA A 397 14.06 4.59 -3.99
CA ALA A 397 14.49 3.55 -4.91
C ALA A 397 13.35 3.11 -5.85
N THR A 398 12.11 3.04 -5.37
CA THR A 398 10.94 2.77 -6.22
C THR A 398 10.76 3.90 -7.23
N ALA A 399 10.99 5.16 -6.81
CA ALA A 399 10.85 6.32 -7.68
C ALA A 399 11.82 6.35 -8.88
N MET A 400 12.88 5.53 -8.84
CA MET A 400 13.86 5.40 -9.92
C MET A 400 13.43 4.40 -11.00
N GLY A 401 12.40 3.61 -10.74
CA GLY A 401 11.76 2.70 -11.68
C GLY A 401 10.54 3.34 -12.35
N CYS A 402 9.91 2.62 -13.28
CA CYS A 402 8.66 3.02 -13.92
C CYS A 402 7.54 2.07 -13.48
N GLY A 403 6.44 2.63 -12.97
CA GLY A 403 5.28 1.90 -12.45
C GLY A 403 5.49 1.26 -11.06
N ALA A 404 4.43 0.63 -10.57
CA ALA A 404 4.43 -0.15 -9.32
C ALA A 404 4.23 -1.65 -9.61
N GLY A 405 3.61 -2.38 -8.69
CA GLY A 405 3.46 -3.84 -8.76
C GLY A 405 4.81 -4.52 -8.76
N ARG A 406 5.11 -5.26 -9.83
CA ARG A 406 6.41 -5.96 -9.96
C ARG A 406 7.59 -5.00 -10.12
N ASN A 407 7.32 -3.72 -10.42
CA ASN A 407 8.35 -2.70 -10.66
C ASN A 407 8.79 -1.94 -9.40
N VAL A 408 8.17 -2.19 -8.23
CA VAL A 408 8.66 -1.63 -6.96
C VAL A 408 10.11 -2.03 -6.67
N ALA A 409 10.85 -1.26 -5.86
CA ALA A 409 12.28 -1.49 -5.69
C ALA A 409 12.64 -2.89 -5.16
N THR A 410 13.74 -3.44 -5.69
CA THR A 410 14.37 -4.63 -5.11
C THR A 410 15.29 -4.23 -3.95
N LEU A 411 15.51 -5.15 -3.01
CA LEU A 411 16.45 -4.91 -1.89
C LEU A 411 17.86 -4.54 -2.37
N LYS A 412 18.30 -5.11 -3.51
CA LYS A 412 19.57 -4.75 -4.15
C LYS A 412 19.60 -3.25 -4.50
N ARG A 413 18.54 -2.74 -5.13
CA ARG A 413 18.45 -1.34 -5.52
C ARG A 413 18.42 -0.40 -4.31
N VAL A 414 17.67 -0.77 -3.28
CA VAL A 414 17.62 -0.04 -1.99
C VAL A 414 19.01 0.03 -1.36
N THR A 415 19.71 -1.11 -1.33
CA THR A 415 21.07 -1.23 -0.79
C THR A 415 22.08 -0.36 -1.55
N GLU A 416 22.03 -0.36 -2.88
CA GLU A 416 22.86 0.51 -3.72
C GLU A 416 22.62 2.00 -3.42
N LEU A 417 21.35 2.41 -3.32
CA LEU A 417 20.99 3.79 -3.01
C LEU A 417 21.48 4.20 -1.61
N MET A 418 21.29 3.35 -0.61
CA MET A 418 21.76 3.61 0.75
C MET A 418 23.29 3.73 0.81
N LYS A 419 24.04 2.91 0.06
CA LYS A 419 25.50 2.99 -0.04
C LYS A 419 25.98 4.30 -0.66
N ALA A 420 25.22 4.86 -1.61
CA ALA A 420 25.55 6.17 -2.19
C ALA A 420 25.39 7.32 -1.18
N ALA A 421 24.61 7.12 -0.11
CA ALA A 421 24.52 8.02 1.05
C ALA A 421 24.23 9.50 0.71
N ASN A 422 23.50 9.74 -0.38
CA ASN A 422 23.23 11.08 -0.88
C ASN A 422 21.83 11.55 -0.47
N LEU A 423 21.73 12.29 0.63
CA LEU A 423 20.49 12.93 1.09
C LEU A 423 20.20 14.28 0.41
N ASN A 424 18.93 14.62 0.32
CA ASN A 424 18.40 15.94 0.03
C ASN A 424 18.22 16.71 1.34
N GLU A 425 19.28 17.37 1.81
CA GLU A 425 19.25 18.19 3.03
C GLU A 425 18.89 19.63 2.65
N ASP A 426 17.61 20.00 2.81
CA ASP A 426 17.19 21.40 2.87
C ASP A 426 17.42 21.89 4.31
N ASP A 427 18.62 22.39 4.58
CA ASP A 427 19.02 22.82 5.92
C ASP A 427 18.07 23.89 6.49
N LYS A 428 17.51 24.76 5.64
CA LYS A 428 16.59 25.81 6.09
C LYS A 428 15.30 25.19 6.63
N PHE A 429 14.64 24.36 5.83
CA PHE A 429 13.40 23.68 6.24
C PHE A 429 13.61 22.86 7.51
N TRP A 430 14.67 22.06 7.58
CA TRP A 430 14.90 21.19 8.72
C TRP A 430 15.28 21.96 9.99
N ASN A 431 16.04 23.05 9.88
CA ASN A 431 16.34 23.90 11.04
C ASN A 431 15.07 24.59 11.55
N GLU A 432 14.19 25.08 10.68
CA GLU A 432 12.89 25.65 11.07
C GLU A 432 12.05 24.64 11.87
N ILE A 433 11.89 23.41 11.34
CA ILE A 433 11.16 22.34 12.03
C ILE A 433 11.80 21.98 13.38
N ILE A 434 13.13 21.93 13.46
CA ILE A 434 13.84 21.58 14.68
C ILE A 434 13.65 22.70 15.72
N ASP A 435 13.99 23.94 15.37
CA ASP A 435 14.01 25.08 16.28
C ASP A 435 12.62 25.37 16.88
N GLU A 436 11.55 25.21 16.10
CA GLU A 436 10.17 25.37 16.58
C GLU A 436 9.75 24.32 17.64
N ASN A 437 10.42 23.17 17.70
CA ASN A 437 9.97 22.01 18.48
C ASN A 437 10.95 21.55 19.59
N LEU A 438 12.17 22.10 19.64
CA LEU A 438 13.18 21.73 20.63
C LEU A 438 12.76 21.97 22.09
N ASP A 439 11.88 22.94 22.31
CA ASP A 439 11.39 23.29 23.66
C ASP A 439 10.28 22.37 24.17
N THR A 440 9.73 21.49 23.33
CA THR A 440 8.57 20.66 23.69
C THR A 440 8.83 19.16 23.64
N GLN A 441 9.69 18.66 22.73
CA GLN A 441 9.93 17.23 22.55
C GLN A 441 11.41 16.89 22.30
N GLU A 442 11.79 15.63 22.54
CA GLU A 442 13.09 15.12 22.11
C GLU A 442 13.07 14.89 20.60
N ILE A 443 14.04 15.45 19.88
CA ILE A 443 14.16 15.36 18.43
C ILE A 443 15.36 14.50 18.07
N THR A 444 15.14 13.45 17.27
CA THR A 444 16.19 12.67 16.63
C THR A 444 16.25 13.00 15.14
N PHE A 445 17.37 13.53 14.65
CA PHE A 445 17.54 13.96 13.27
C PHE A 445 18.63 13.16 12.55
N LEU A 446 18.32 12.59 11.39
CA LEU A 446 19.29 11.96 10.51
C LEU A 446 20.14 13.02 9.80
N SER A 447 21.46 12.93 9.88
CA SER A 447 22.38 13.88 9.22
C SER A 447 23.54 13.18 8.53
N LYS A 448 24.02 13.76 7.42
CA LYS A 448 25.31 13.38 6.80
C LYS A 448 26.50 13.69 7.70
N MET A 449 26.47 14.80 8.44
CA MET A 449 27.59 15.23 9.28
C MET A 449 27.57 14.51 10.63
N ALA A 450 28.69 13.89 11.00
CA ALA A 450 28.89 13.34 12.34
C ALA A 450 29.10 14.50 13.32
N VAL A 451 28.01 15.05 13.86
CA VAL A 451 28.10 16.09 14.88
C VAL A 451 28.09 15.42 16.25
N ASN A 452 29.24 15.36 16.91
CA ASN A 452 29.31 15.10 18.34
C ASN A 452 28.84 16.35 19.07
N GLY A 453 27.54 16.46 19.29
CA GLY A 453 26.94 17.55 20.04
C GLY A 453 25.48 17.26 20.30
N SER A 454 25.16 16.74 21.48
CA SER A 454 23.79 16.80 21.99
C SER A 454 23.58 18.19 22.57
N ASN A 455 22.73 19.01 21.94
CA ASN A 455 21.91 19.89 22.75
C ASN A 455 20.96 18.98 23.53
N ASN A 456 20.61 19.28 24.78
CA ASN A 456 19.93 18.34 25.70
C ASN A 456 18.66 17.65 25.14
N ARG A 457 18.08 18.14 24.04
CA ARG A 457 16.89 17.58 23.37
C ARG A 457 17.05 17.31 21.87
N LEU A 458 18.21 17.59 21.27
CA LEU A 458 18.51 17.26 19.86
C LEU A 458 19.56 16.16 19.78
N ASN A 459 19.16 15.02 19.23
CA ASN A 459 20.03 13.90 18.95
C ASN A 459 20.27 13.77 17.44
N ARG A 460 21.51 14.02 16.98
CA ARG A 460 21.87 13.83 15.57
C ARG A 460 22.43 12.43 15.34
N VAL A 461 21.82 11.70 14.41
CA VAL A 461 22.24 10.34 14.05
C VAL A 461 22.92 10.36 12.68
N SER A 462 24.14 9.83 12.63
CA SER A 462 24.93 9.77 11.40
C SER A 462 24.32 8.79 10.39
N LEU A 463 24.12 9.24 9.15
CA LEU A 463 23.71 8.40 8.03
C LEU A 463 24.66 7.21 7.82
N GLN A 464 25.97 7.42 7.92
CA GLN A 464 26.98 6.36 7.76
C GLN A 464 26.76 5.22 8.76
N LYS A 465 26.43 5.56 10.01
CA LYS A 465 26.11 4.58 11.06
C LYS A 465 24.86 3.79 10.68
N VAL A 466 23.78 4.48 10.32
CA VAL A 466 22.51 3.83 9.93
C VAL A 466 22.73 2.90 8.74
N VAL A 467 23.40 3.37 7.68
CA VAL A 467 23.70 2.56 6.49
C VAL A 467 24.52 1.33 6.86
N SER A 468 25.60 1.47 7.64
CA SER A 468 26.44 0.33 8.03
C SER A 468 25.66 -0.73 8.80
N GLU A 469 24.87 -0.35 9.80
CA GLU A 469 24.07 -1.29 10.59
C GLU A 469 22.97 -1.95 9.75
N MET A 470 22.32 -1.19 8.86
CA MET A 470 21.25 -1.71 8.03
C MET A 470 21.74 -2.66 6.94
N LEU A 471 22.88 -2.36 6.31
CA LEU A 471 23.48 -3.26 5.33
C LEU A 471 23.85 -4.61 5.95
N ARG A 472 24.46 -4.61 7.15
CA ARG A 472 24.72 -5.85 7.89
C ARG A 472 23.44 -6.61 8.18
N LYS A 473 22.35 -5.91 8.49
CA LYS A 473 21.05 -6.53 8.76
C LYS A 473 20.49 -7.19 7.50
N PHE A 474 20.54 -6.52 6.34
CA PHE A 474 20.09 -7.06 5.06
C PHE A 474 20.94 -8.26 4.60
N GLU A 475 22.25 -8.25 4.86
CA GLU A 475 23.14 -9.38 4.57
C GLU A 475 22.84 -10.58 5.49
N SER A 476 22.67 -10.35 6.80
CA SER A 476 22.34 -11.41 7.77
C SER A 476 20.96 -12.04 7.54
N ALA A 477 20.06 -11.29 6.92
CA ALA A 477 18.73 -11.71 6.53
C ALA A 477 18.72 -12.74 5.38
N GLY A 478 19.86 -13.03 4.76
CA GLY A 478 19.98 -14.12 3.79
C GLY A 478 19.18 -13.90 2.51
N VAL A 479 18.97 -12.66 2.07
CA VAL A 479 18.39 -12.36 0.75
C VAL A 479 19.50 -12.46 -0.30
N THR A 480 20.10 -13.64 -0.46
CA THR A 480 20.86 -13.94 -1.67
C THR A 480 19.85 -14.11 -2.80
N GLY A 481 19.63 -13.04 -3.55
CA GLY A 481 18.93 -13.13 -4.83
C GLY A 481 19.69 -14.06 -5.76
N VAL A 482 19.24 -15.31 -5.84
CA VAL A 482 19.58 -16.24 -6.91
C VAL A 482 18.27 -16.90 -7.32
N SER A 483 17.70 -16.44 -8.43
CA SER A 483 16.67 -17.19 -9.15
C SER A 483 17.29 -18.51 -9.62
N PRO A 484 16.67 -19.68 -9.41
CA PRO A 484 16.99 -20.84 -10.22
C PRO A 484 16.54 -20.53 -11.65
N SER A 485 17.46 -20.79 -12.58
CA SER A 485 17.36 -20.68 -14.05
C SER A 485 16.04 -21.11 -14.66
#